data_AF-A0A3S1KFL7-F1
#
_entry.id   AF-A0A3S1KFL7-F1
#
_cell.length_a   1.000
_cell.length_b   1.000
_cell.length_c   1.000
_cell.angle_alpha   90.00
_cell.angle_beta   90.00
_cell.angle_gamma   90.00
#
_symmetry.space_group_name_H-M   'P 1'
#
loop_
_entity.id
_entity.type
_entity.pdbx_description
1 polymer ?
#
loop_
_entity_poly.entity_id
_entity_poly.type
_entity_poly.pdbx_seq_one_letter_code
_entity_poly.pdbx_strand_id
1 'polypeptide(L)'
;VLLAAIAVAVLTIDAGKLPWVSLVLAFSFAAYAFFRKTLPIGPSQGFLLEVLLLSVPALGYIILLIVTGQDHFVSSSLNDTALLIGCGPVTAIPLLLFAFGAKLLRLSTIGIMQYIAPTIVFLIAVLIFGEPFGSTQAIAFGLIWTALAIYSWSMFSSARKAGATPRAPAA
;
A
#
# COMPACT_ATOMS: atom_id res chain seq x y z
N VAL A 1 4.79 12.10 -12.76
CA VAL A 1 6.12 11.45 -12.68
C VAL A 1 7.21 12.46 -12.36
N LEU A 2 7.39 13.53 -13.15
CA LEU A 2 8.37 14.60 -12.88
C LEU A 2 8.28 15.21 -11.46
N LEU A 3 7.07 15.52 -10.99
CA LEU A 3 6.87 16.05 -9.63
C LEU A 3 7.24 15.05 -8.52
N ALA A 4 6.97 13.75 -8.72
CA ALA A 4 7.36 12.71 -7.77
C ALA A 4 8.88 12.51 -7.76
N ALA A 5 9.54 12.58 -8.91
CA ALA A 5 10.99 12.54 -9.02
C ALA A 5 11.65 13.74 -8.33
N ILE A 6 11.09 14.94 -8.49
CA ILE A 6 11.56 16.15 -7.80
C ILE A 6 11.36 16.04 -6.28
N ALA A 7 10.21 15.54 -5.82
CA ALA A 7 9.96 15.33 -4.39
C ALA A 7 10.94 14.33 -3.77
N VAL A 8 11.23 13.22 -4.44
CA VAL A 8 12.24 12.24 -3.99
C VAL A 8 13.65 12.84 -3.99
N ALA A 9 13.99 13.64 -5.00
CA ALA A 9 15.28 14.33 -5.06
C ALA A 9 15.45 15.34 -3.91
N VAL A 10 14.42 16.15 -3.62
CA VAL A 10 14.42 17.08 -2.49
C VAL A 10 14.55 16.33 -1.16
N LEU A 11 13.80 15.24 -0.95
CA LEU A 11 13.90 14.42 0.26
C LEU A 11 15.30 13.78 0.42
N THR A 12 15.91 13.38 -0.70
CA THR A 12 17.26 12.79 -0.73
C THR A 12 18.33 13.82 -0.35
N ILE A 13 18.19 15.05 -0.83
CA ILE A 13 19.11 16.16 -0.54
C ILE A 13 18.97 16.61 0.92
N ASP A 14 17.73 16.72 1.43
CA ASP A 14 17.45 17.16 2.80
C ASP A 14 17.83 16.12 3.86
N ALA A 15 17.56 14.84 3.60
CA ALA A 15 17.92 13.75 4.52
C ALA A 15 19.42 13.38 4.47
N GLY A 16 20.18 13.88 3.49
CA GLY A 16 21.60 13.54 3.25
C GLY A 16 21.86 12.06 2.96
N LYS A 17 20.80 11.26 2.80
CA LYS A 17 20.83 9.81 2.62
C LYS A 17 19.79 9.43 1.59
N LEU A 18 20.19 8.60 0.64
CA LEU A 18 19.30 8.14 -0.42
C LEU A 18 18.19 7.25 0.18
N PRO A 19 16.90 7.49 -0.12
CA PRO A 19 15.77 6.72 0.43
C PRO A 19 15.67 5.37 -0.28
N TRP A 20 16.72 4.56 -0.16
CA TRP A 20 16.86 3.28 -0.86
C TRP A 20 15.75 2.30 -0.47
N VAL A 21 15.28 2.33 0.79
CA VAL A 21 14.14 1.52 1.25
C VAL A 21 12.87 1.86 0.46
N SER A 22 12.57 3.15 0.29
CA SER A 22 11.39 3.60 -0.47
C SER A 22 11.51 3.25 -1.96
N LEU A 23 12.72 3.32 -2.53
CA LEU A 23 12.97 2.93 -3.92
C LEU A 23 12.81 1.43 -4.13
N VAL A 24 13.42 0.60 -3.27
CA VAL A 24 13.26 -0.86 -3.30
C VAL A 24 11.80 -1.24 -3.13
N LEU A 25 11.08 -0.58 -2.21
CA LEU A 25 9.65 -0.80 -2.02
C LEU A 25 8.85 -0.44 -3.27
N ALA A 26 9.13 0.70 -3.90
CA ALA A 26 8.44 1.13 -5.13
C ALA A 26 8.67 0.14 -6.29
N PHE A 27 9.91 -0.29 -6.50
CA PHE A 27 10.24 -1.30 -7.50
C PHE A 27 9.60 -2.66 -7.19
N SER A 28 9.65 -3.09 -5.93
CA SER A 28 9.03 -4.36 -5.50
C SER A 28 7.52 -4.31 -5.71
N PHE A 29 6.88 -3.19 -5.40
CA PHE A 29 5.45 -2.99 -5.58
C PHE A 29 5.05 -2.97 -7.06
N ALA A 30 5.86 -2.33 -7.92
CA ALA A 30 5.65 -2.32 -9.36
C ALA A 30 5.78 -3.72 -9.96
N ALA A 31 6.82 -4.48 -9.58
CA ALA A 31 7.00 -5.87 -10.00
C ALA A 31 5.83 -6.75 -9.53
N TYR A 32 5.46 -6.65 -8.24
CA TYR A 32 4.32 -7.35 -7.67
C TYR A 32 3.02 -7.08 -8.43
N ALA A 33 2.68 -5.81 -8.68
CA ALA A 33 1.48 -5.42 -9.40
C ALA A 33 1.47 -5.95 -10.85
N PHE A 34 2.64 -5.99 -11.51
CA PHE A 34 2.80 -6.56 -12.83
C PHE A 34 2.54 -8.08 -12.85
N PHE A 35 3.15 -8.83 -11.93
CA PHE A 35 2.95 -10.27 -11.83
C PHE A 35 1.50 -10.61 -11.47
N ARG A 36 0.91 -9.90 -10.51
CA ARG A 36 -0.50 -10.07 -10.10
C ARG A 36 -1.46 -9.84 -11.27
N LYS A 37 -1.17 -8.88 -12.16
CA LYS A 37 -1.99 -8.60 -13.35
C LYS A 37 -1.88 -9.67 -14.44
N THR A 38 -0.75 -10.38 -14.50
CA THR A 38 -0.45 -11.36 -15.55
C THR A 38 -1.01 -12.76 -15.23
N LEU A 39 -1.25 -13.04 -13.95
CA LEU A 39 -1.70 -14.36 -13.49
C LEU A 39 -3.23 -14.53 -13.63
N PRO A 40 -3.74 -15.55 -14.36
CA PRO A 40 -5.17 -15.79 -14.58
C PRO A 40 -5.81 -16.53 -13.38
N ILE A 41 -5.65 -16.01 -12.17
CA ILE A 41 -6.15 -16.62 -10.93
C ILE A 41 -7.12 -15.68 -10.23
N GLY A 42 -8.17 -16.27 -9.63
CA GLY A 42 -9.11 -15.53 -8.82
C GLY A 42 -8.42 -14.86 -7.61
N PRO A 43 -8.93 -13.74 -7.08
CA PRO A 43 -8.27 -12.98 -6.02
C PRO A 43 -8.07 -13.79 -4.73
N SER A 44 -9.02 -14.68 -4.39
CA SER A 44 -8.91 -15.58 -3.24
C SER A 44 -7.77 -16.59 -3.43
N GLN A 45 -7.65 -17.20 -4.62
CA GLN A 45 -6.57 -18.13 -4.92
C GLN A 45 -5.21 -17.43 -5.04
N GLY A 46 -5.17 -16.22 -5.61
CA GLY A 46 -3.95 -15.41 -5.64
C GLY A 46 -3.49 -14.99 -4.24
N PHE A 47 -4.41 -14.59 -3.36
CA PHE A 47 -4.08 -14.27 -1.97
C PHE A 47 -3.58 -15.50 -1.21
N LEU A 48 -4.23 -16.66 -1.35
CA LEU A 48 -3.76 -17.90 -0.75
C LEU A 48 -2.35 -18.28 -1.23
N LEU A 49 -2.11 -18.17 -2.55
CA LEU A 49 -0.81 -18.47 -3.14
C LEU A 49 0.28 -17.56 -2.58
N GLU A 50 0.00 -16.27 -2.42
CA GLU A 50 0.94 -15.32 -1.81
C GLU A 50 1.24 -15.66 -0.36
N VAL A 51 0.20 -16.00 0.42
CA VAL A 51 0.38 -16.43 1.82
C VAL A 51 1.20 -17.72 1.89
N LEU A 52 0.98 -18.68 0.99
CA LEU A 52 1.76 -19.92 0.93
C LEU A 52 3.22 -19.68 0.50
N LEU A 53 3.45 -18.78 -0.46
CA LEU A 53 4.81 -18.43 -0.89
C LEU A 53 5.57 -17.70 0.22
N LEU A 54 4.90 -16.80 0.96
CA LEU A 54 5.49 -16.06 2.07
C LEU A 54 5.60 -16.87 3.35
N SER A 55 4.77 -17.91 3.54
CA SER A 55 4.83 -18.75 4.74
C SER A 55 6.13 -19.54 4.82
N VAL A 56 6.71 -19.97 3.69
CA VAL A 56 7.98 -20.71 3.66
C VAL A 56 9.14 -19.91 4.28
N PRO A 57 9.49 -18.69 3.78
CA PRO A 57 10.53 -17.89 4.42
C PRO A 57 10.13 -17.40 5.82
N ALA A 58 8.84 -17.14 6.08
CA ALA A 58 8.38 -16.75 7.41
C ALA A 58 8.58 -17.86 8.45
N LEU A 59 8.29 -19.12 8.10
CA LEU A 59 8.54 -20.27 8.97
C LEU A 59 10.04 -20.44 9.23
N GLY A 60 10.89 -20.28 8.20
CA GLY A 60 12.34 -20.28 8.38
C GLY A 60 12.82 -19.22 9.36
N TYR A 61 12.26 -18.01 9.27
CA TYR A 61 12.58 -16.91 10.18
C TYR A 61 12.08 -17.18 11.61
N ILE A 62 10.87 -17.72 11.77
CA ILE A 62 10.34 -18.12 13.09
C ILE A 62 11.24 -19.17 13.74
N ILE A 63 11.70 -20.18 12.98
CA ILE A 63 12.63 -21.20 13.49
C ILE A 63 13.94 -20.56 13.93
N LEU A 64 14.50 -19.63 13.14
CA LEU A 64 15.70 -18.89 13.52
C LEU A 64 15.51 -18.10 14.83
N LEU A 65 14.38 -17.43 15.01
CA LEU A 65 14.06 -16.70 16.25
C LEU A 65 13.95 -17.63 17.46
N ILE A 66 13.32 -18.80 17.29
CA ILE A 66 13.22 -19.81 18.35
C ILE A 66 14.61 -20.33 18.74
N VAL A 67 15.45 -20.66 17.75
CA VAL A 67 16.81 -21.18 18.01
C VAL A 67 17.72 -20.12 18.64
N THR A 68 17.53 -18.84 18.31
CA THR A 68 18.30 -17.73 18.91
C THR A 68 17.72 -17.22 20.24
N GLY A 69 16.60 -17.79 20.71
CA GLY A 69 15.93 -17.39 21.94
C GLY A 69 15.35 -15.98 21.91
N GLN A 70 15.11 -15.42 20.72
CA GLN A 70 14.45 -14.13 20.51
C GLN A 70 13.01 -14.27 20.01
N ASP A 71 12.41 -15.45 20.18
CA ASP A 71 11.01 -15.61 19.86
C ASP A 71 10.14 -14.83 20.85
N HIS A 72 9.02 -14.31 20.37
CA HIS A 72 8.00 -13.70 21.23
C HIS A 72 6.68 -14.47 21.14
N PHE A 73 6.74 -15.73 20.72
CA PHE A 73 5.56 -16.55 20.47
C PHE A 73 5.40 -17.66 21.50
N VAL A 74 6.49 -18.33 21.85
CA VAL A 74 6.55 -19.46 22.80
C VAL A 74 7.11 -19.00 24.14
N SER A 75 8.09 -18.10 24.15
CA SER A 75 8.79 -17.66 25.37
C SER A 75 8.24 -16.37 26.00
N SER A 76 7.23 -15.72 25.39
CA SER A 76 6.63 -14.46 25.86
C SER A 76 5.35 -14.66 26.69
N SER A 77 4.68 -13.56 27.02
CA SER A 77 3.40 -13.59 27.73
C SER A 77 2.27 -14.10 26.84
N LEU A 78 1.27 -14.76 27.43
CA LEU A 78 0.02 -15.17 26.75
C LEU A 78 -0.66 -14.03 25.98
N ASN A 79 -0.49 -12.78 26.44
CA ASN A 79 -1.03 -11.60 25.79
C ASN A 79 -0.33 -11.31 24.46
N ASP A 80 1.00 -11.41 24.41
CA ASP A 80 1.77 -11.18 23.19
C ASP A 80 1.48 -12.25 22.14
N THR A 81 1.38 -13.52 22.57
CA THR A 81 0.96 -14.62 21.69
C THR A 81 -0.45 -14.38 21.13
N ALA A 82 -1.40 -13.93 21.96
CA ALA A 82 -2.76 -13.62 21.51
C ALA A 82 -2.78 -12.46 20.50
N LEU A 83 -2.00 -11.40 20.73
CA LEU A 83 -1.86 -10.28 19.79
C LEU A 83 -1.24 -10.71 18.47
N LEU A 84 -0.19 -11.54 18.50
CA LEU A 84 0.48 -12.07 17.31
C LEU A 84 -0.46 -12.96 16.48
N ILE A 85 -1.24 -13.82 17.13
CA ILE A 85 -2.28 -14.60 16.44
C ILE A 85 -3.34 -13.66 15.85
N GLY A 86 -3.74 -12.63 16.59
CA GLY A 86 -4.73 -11.63 16.16
C GLY A 86 -4.30 -10.82 14.92
N CYS A 87 -3.00 -10.56 14.73
CA CYS A 87 -2.48 -9.89 13.53
C CYS A 87 -2.86 -10.61 12.23
N GLY A 88 -2.98 -11.94 12.26
CA GLY A 88 -3.38 -12.75 11.09
C GLY A 88 -4.77 -12.37 10.58
N PRO A 89 -5.86 -12.61 11.36
CA PRO A 89 -7.21 -12.22 10.98
C PRO A 89 -7.38 -10.73 10.70
N VAL A 90 -6.77 -9.87 11.52
CA VAL A 90 -6.84 -8.40 11.36
C VAL A 90 -6.27 -7.95 10.02
N THR A 91 -5.28 -8.67 9.47
CA THR A 91 -4.70 -8.36 8.16
C THR A 91 -5.42 -9.07 7.02
N ALA A 92 -5.70 -10.38 7.17
CA ALA A 92 -6.26 -11.20 6.10
C ALA A 92 -7.70 -10.83 5.76
N ILE A 93 -8.53 -10.51 6.77
CA ILE A 93 -9.96 -10.21 6.55
C ILE A 93 -10.13 -8.93 5.70
N PRO A 94 -9.52 -7.78 6.04
CA PRO A 94 -9.62 -6.58 5.21
C PRO A 94 -9.05 -6.77 3.81
N LEU A 95 -7.95 -7.51 3.66
CA LEU A 95 -7.36 -7.79 2.33
C LEU A 95 -8.27 -8.64 1.46
N LEU A 96 -8.91 -9.67 2.02
CA LEU A 96 -9.90 -10.47 1.30
C LEU A 96 -11.12 -9.64 0.92
N LEU A 97 -11.68 -8.86 1.86
CA LEU A 97 -12.79 -7.95 1.57
C LEU A 97 -12.45 -6.93 0.47
N PHE A 98 -11.23 -6.36 0.52
CA PHE A 98 -10.72 -5.47 -0.52
C PHE A 98 -10.60 -6.19 -1.87
N ALA A 99 -10.05 -7.40 -1.90
CA ALA A 99 -9.89 -8.19 -3.11
C ALA A 99 -11.24 -8.54 -3.76
N PHE A 100 -12.27 -8.81 -2.96
CA PHE A 100 -13.64 -8.97 -3.45
C PHE A 100 -14.22 -7.64 -3.94
N GLY A 101 -14.15 -6.57 -3.15
CA GLY A 101 -14.69 -5.25 -3.50
C GLY A 101 -14.04 -4.65 -4.76
N ALA A 102 -12.73 -4.87 -4.95
CA ALA A 102 -11.98 -4.41 -6.11
C ALA A 102 -12.49 -5.02 -7.43
N LYS A 103 -13.10 -6.21 -7.40
CA LYS A 103 -13.74 -6.80 -8.61
C LYS A 103 -15.03 -6.08 -9.02
N LEU A 104 -15.71 -5.43 -8.07
CA LEU A 104 -16.99 -4.76 -8.30
C LEU A 104 -16.82 -3.28 -8.67
N LEU A 105 -15.61 -2.73 -8.51
CA LEU A 105 -15.35 -1.31 -8.67
C LEU A 105 -14.51 -1.03 -9.92
N ARG A 106 -14.76 0.14 -10.53
CA ARG A 106 -13.90 0.65 -11.61
C ARG A 106 -12.52 0.98 -11.04
N LEU A 107 -11.45 0.75 -11.82
CA LEU A 107 -10.06 1.03 -11.45
C LEU A 107 -9.86 2.46 -10.92
N SER A 108 -10.57 3.44 -11.50
CA SER A 108 -10.57 4.84 -11.06
C SER A 108 -11.10 5.02 -9.64
N THR A 109 -12.14 4.29 -9.25
CA THR A 109 -12.75 4.37 -7.92
C THR A 109 -11.83 3.73 -6.89
N ILE A 110 -11.20 2.59 -7.22
CA ILE A 110 -10.23 1.92 -6.36
C ILE A 110 -9.05 2.83 -6.08
N GLY A 111 -8.52 3.51 -7.11
CA GLY A 111 -7.42 4.46 -6.97
C GLY A 111 -7.76 5.58 -5.99
N ILE A 112 -8.97 6.13 -6.05
CA ILE A 112 -9.41 7.20 -5.12
C ILE A 112 -9.54 6.66 -3.69
N MET A 113 -10.12 5.47 -3.51
CA MET A 113 -10.28 4.85 -2.19
C MET A 113 -8.94 4.55 -1.51
N GLN A 114 -7.88 4.24 -2.28
CA GLN A 114 -6.55 4.00 -1.72
C GLN A 114 -5.94 5.21 -1.03
N TYR A 115 -6.43 6.44 -1.27
CA TYR A 115 -5.96 7.64 -0.57
C TYR A 115 -6.54 7.83 0.83
N ILE A 116 -7.58 7.05 1.18
CA ILE A 116 -8.10 7.02 2.55
C ILE A 116 -7.04 6.45 3.51
N ALA A 117 -6.33 5.40 3.10
CA ALA A 117 -5.30 4.76 3.92
C ALA A 117 -4.17 5.71 4.37
N PRO A 118 -3.45 6.43 3.47
CA PRO A 118 -2.41 7.37 3.91
C PRO A 118 -2.97 8.53 4.75
N THR A 119 -4.24 8.92 4.55
CA THR A 119 -4.90 9.93 5.38
C THR A 119 -5.12 9.44 6.80
N ILE A 120 -5.63 8.22 6.97
CA ILE A 120 -5.84 7.61 8.28
C ILE A 120 -4.50 7.39 8.99
N VAL A 121 -3.49 6.86 8.29
CA VAL A 121 -2.14 6.68 8.86
C VAL A 121 -1.56 8.00 9.35
N PHE A 122 -1.72 9.07 8.57
CA PHE A 122 -1.30 10.41 8.97
C PHE A 122 -2.01 10.92 10.22
N LEU A 123 -3.35 10.80 10.26
CA LEU A 123 -4.14 11.22 11.41
C LEU A 123 -3.75 10.43 12.66
N ILE A 124 -3.49 9.12 12.53
CA ILE A 124 -3.00 8.30 13.64
C ILE A 124 -1.63 8.79 14.11
N ALA A 125 -0.69 9.03 13.18
CA ALA A 125 0.66 9.49 13.52
C ALA A 125 0.66 10.83 14.29
N VAL A 126 -0.17 11.78 13.89
CA VAL A 126 -0.24 13.11 14.52
C VAL A 126 -1.12 13.10 15.77
N LEU A 127 -2.32 12.52 15.71
CA LEU A 127 -3.31 12.63 16.79
C LEU A 127 -3.12 11.58 17.89
N ILE A 128 -2.66 10.37 17.55
CA ILE A 128 -2.52 9.26 18.50
C ILE A 128 -1.06 9.12 18.95
N PHE A 129 -0.10 9.06 18.01
CA PHE A 129 1.31 8.93 18.37
C PHE A 129 1.97 10.26 18.75
N GLY A 130 1.33 11.39 18.47
CA GLY A 130 1.81 12.71 18.87
C GLY A 130 3.16 13.08 18.24
N GLU A 131 3.48 12.52 17.06
CA GLU A 131 4.76 12.82 16.43
C GLU A 131 4.87 14.33 16.12
N PRO A 132 6.05 14.95 16.36
CA PRO A 132 6.24 16.38 16.14
C PRO A 132 6.02 16.70 14.67
N PHE A 133 4.89 17.36 14.40
CA PHE A 133 4.52 17.78 13.07
C PHE A 133 5.30 19.05 12.70
N GLY A 134 6.52 18.85 12.20
CA GLY A 134 7.41 19.91 11.76
C GLY A 134 7.04 20.47 10.38
N SER A 135 7.64 21.63 10.06
CA SER A 135 7.43 22.36 8.81
C SER A 135 7.74 21.50 7.57
N THR A 136 8.76 20.65 7.65
CA THR A 136 9.18 19.77 6.55
C THR A 136 8.15 18.68 6.28
N GLN A 137 7.58 18.05 7.32
CA GLN A 137 6.50 17.07 7.14
C GLN A 137 5.25 17.72 6.56
N ALA A 138 4.91 18.95 6.98
CA ALA A 138 3.77 19.69 6.43
C ALA A 138 3.92 19.98 4.94
N ILE A 139 5.12 20.38 4.48
CA ILE A 139 5.42 20.62 3.07
C ILE A 139 5.35 19.33 2.26
N ALA A 140 5.97 18.25 2.75
CA ALA A 140 5.93 16.95 2.08
C ALA A 140 4.49 16.42 1.96
N PHE A 141 3.70 16.55 3.02
CA PHE A 141 2.30 16.12 3.04
C PHE A 141 1.44 16.97 2.09
N GLY A 142 1.62 18.29 2.11
CA GLY A 142 0.96 19.21 1.19
C GLY A 142 1.27 18.91 -0.28
N LEU A 143 2.52 18.57 -0.60
CA LEU A 143 2.93 18.16 -1.94
C LEU A 143 2.28 16.83 -2.36
N ILE A 144 2.23 15.83 -1.49
CA ILE A 144 1.56 14.54 -1.75
C ILE A 144 0.07 14.76 -2.02
N TRP A 145 -0.61 15.55 -1.19
CA TRP A 145 -2.03 15.87 -1.35
C TRP A 145 -2.33 16.72 -2.58
N THR A 146 -1.43 17.62 -2.95
CA THR A 146 -1.56 18.43 -4.17
C THR A 146 -1.39 17.55 -5.42
N ALA A 147 -0.36 16.69 -5.46
CA ALA A 147 -0.17 15.74 -6.54
C ALA A 147 -1.37 14.79 -6.68
N LEU A 148 -1.94 14.36 -5.55
CA LEU A 148 -3.16 13.59 -5.46
C LEU A 148 -4.36 14.35 -6.04
N ALA A 149 -4.60 15.59 -5.61
CA ALA A 149 -5.72 16.39 -6.08
C ALA A 149 -5.67 16.58 -7.61
N ILE A 150 -4.48 16.87 -8.15
CA ILE A 150 -4.24 17.00 -9.59
C ILE A 150 -4.51 15.67 -10.31
N TYR A 151 -3.99 14.56 -9.80
CA TYR A 151 -4.19 13.23 -10.39
C TYR A 151 -5.67 12.83 -10.39
N SER A 152 -6.35 13.00 -9.26
CA SER A 152 -7.78 12.71 -9.12
C SER A 152 -8.61 13.56 -10.08
N TRP A 153 -8.35 14.87 -10.14
CA TRP A 153 -9.03 15.79 -11.07
C TRP A 153 -8.83 15.39 -12.53
N SER A 154 -7.59 15.03 -12.91
CA SER A 154 -7.28 14.59 -14.27
C SER A 154 -8.04 13.32 -14.65
N MET A 155 -8.15 12.33 -13.75
CA MET A 155 -8.90 11.10 -13.95
C MET A 155 -10.40 11.36 -14.14
N PHE A 156 -10.99 12.26 -13.34
CA PHE A 156 -12.40 12.66 -13.50
C PHE A 156 -12.67 13.46 -14.79
N SER A 157 -11.68 14.21 -15.29
CA SER A 157 -11.79 14.96 -16.54
C SER A 157 -11.68 14.05 -17.77
N SER A 158 -10.81 13.04 -17.74
CA SER A 158 -10.62 12.07 -18.82
C SER A 158 -11.79 11.08 -18.92
N ALA A 159 -12.36 10.65 -17.78
CA ALA A 159 -13.57 9.81 -17.76
C ALA A 159 -14.79 10.52 -18.38
N ARG A 160 -14.89 11.85 -18.25
CA ARG A 160 -15.93 12.66 -18.91
C ARG A 160 -15.72 12.79 -20.41
N LYS A 161 -14.46 12.88 -20.88
CA LYS A 161 -14.15 12.96 -22.31
C LYS A 161 -14.36 11.62 -23.04
N ALA A 162 -14.10 10.49 -22.39
CA ALA A 162 -14.33 9.16 -22.98
C ALA A 162 -15.82 8.82 -23.19
N GLY A 163 -16.75 9.51 -22.51
CA GLY A 163 -18.20 9.40 -22.76
C GLY A 163 -18.72 10.28 -23.90
N ALA A 164 -17.86 11.12 -24.50
CA ALA A 164 -18.25 12.15 -25.46
C ALA A 164 -17.85 11.85 -26.92
N THR A 165 -17.39 10.64 -27.24
CA THR A 165 -17.32 10.17 -28.64
C THR A 165 -18.69 9.62 -29.07
N PRO A 166 -19.42 10.30 -29.97
CA PRO A 166 -20.65 9.74 -30.54
C PRO A 166 -20.28 8.46 -31.29
N ARG A 167 -20.97 7.35 -30.99
CA ARG A 167 -20.97 6.20 -31.90
C ARG A 167 -21.49 6.70 -33.24
N ALA A 168 -20.65 6.67 -34.28
CA ALA A 168 -21.09 6.92 -35.64
C ALA A 168 -22.23 5.95 -35.98
N PRO A 169 -23.30 6.40 -36.67
CA PRO A 169 -24.35 5.51 -37.11
C PRO A 169 -23.77 4.49 -38.09
N ALA A 170 -24.05 3.20 -37.85
CA ALA A 170 -23.78 2.15 -38.81
C ALA A 170 -24.59 2.44 -40.08
N ALA A 171 -23.90 2.59 -41.20
CA ALA A 171 -24.49 2.67 -42.54
C ALA A 171 -24.75 1.26 -43.09
#